data_AF-A0A8B6FQB6-F1
#
_entry.id   AF-A0A8B6FQB6-F1
#
_cell.length_a   1.000
_cell.length_b   1.000
_cell.length_c   1.000
_cell.angle_alpha   90.00
_cell.angle_beta   90.00
_cell.angle_gamma   90.00
#
_symmetry.space_group_name_H-M   'P 1'
#
loop_
_entity.id
_entity.type
_entity.pdbx_description
1 polymer ?
#
loop_
_entity_poly.entity_id
_entity_poly.type
_entity_poly.pdbx_seq_one_letter_code
_entity_poly.pdbx_strand_id
1 'polypeptide(L)'
;MIGAICSAVYYYNHTYYFFDTHSHSECALNNPLDSSGKSILIGFADLHDLLSYLYGFYTSLQIDLDSQFEILPVCISSKDTDKDVTKQIKNYFEDQKLRNTKQKKVSYQYMKVPKFVYMKNYMQKRRKNKQFKEKELNAKRYSRKDKNYRKTEAHRKKSQRDNSDIRQMERQRELAAKREARKDENYRRAEAEKEARKDENYRRAEAESKKSQRDNPDLRRMERQREFVAKREARKNEDFKKTELAAKREVRKDKNYRRAEAESKKSQRDNPD
;
A
#
# COMPACT_ATOMS: atom_id res chain seq x y z
N MET A 1 -13.43 7.77 -6.50
CA MET A 1 -14.68 8.45 -6.13
C MET A 1 -14.24 9.79 -5.61
N ILE A 2 -14.25 10.77 -6.50
CA ILE A 2 -14.02 12.17 -6.14
C ILE A 2 -15.34 12.57 -5.47
N GLY A 3 -15.29 12.88 -4.17
CA GLY A 3 -16.48 13.35 -3.46
C GLY A 3 -16.75 14.78 -3.89
N ALA A 4 -17.99 15.09 -4.25
CA ALA A 4 -18.45 16.47 -4.37
C ALA A 4 -18.72 17.00 -2.94
N ILE A 5 -18.29 18.23 -2.66
CA ILE A 5 -18.67 18.95 -1.44
C ILE A 5 -19.90 19.76 -1.81
N CYS A 6 -21.02 19.53 -1.12
CA CYS A 6 -22.25 20.27 -1.31
C CYS A 6 -22.48 21.17 -0.09
N SER A 7 -22.37 22.47 -0.31
CA SER A 7 -22.66 23.50 0.68
C SER A 7 -23.85 24.33 0.20
N ALA A 8 -24.60 24.91 1.13
CA ALA A 8 -25.77 25.72 0.82
C ALA A 8 -25.59 27.14 1.34
N VAL A 9 -26.03 28.11 0.54
CA VAL A 9 -26.15 29.50 0.93
C VAL A 9 -27.62 29.89 0.84
N TYR A 10 -28.15 30.53 1.88
CA TYR A 10 -29.49 31.08 1.84
C TYR A 10 -29.55 32.41 2.60
N TYR A 11 -30.47 33.28 2.20
CA TYR A 11 -30.70 34.56 2.85
C TYR A 11 -32.00 34.51 3.65
N TYR A 12 -31.93 34.84 4.93
CA TYR A 12 -33.07 34.83 5.84
C TYR A 12 -32.91 35.91 6.92
N ASN A 13 -33.97 36.67 7.20
CA ASN A 13 -33.98 37.74 8.22
C ASN A 13 -32.74 38.66 8.18
N HIS A 14 -32.46 39.25 7.03
CA HIS A 14 -31.32 40.17 6.84
C HIS A 14 -29.94 39.56 7.13
N THR A 15 -29.83 38.23 7.11
CA THR A 15 -28.60 37.51 7.36
C THR A 15 -28.38 36.49 6.25
N TYR A 16 -27.17 36.43 5.73
CA TYR A 16 -26.74 35.37 4.84
C TYR A 16 -26.23 34.19 5.66
N TYR A 17 -26.74 33.00 5.40
CA TYR A 17 -26.33 31.79 6.07
C TYR A 17 -25.57 30.88 5.11
N PHE A 18 -24.41 30.42 5.57
CA PHE A 18 -23.64 29.35 4.92
C PHE A 18 -23.77 28.06 5.74
N PHE A 19 -24.15 26.98 5.08
CA PHE A 19 -24.24 25.65 5.66
C PHE A 19 -23.33 24.68 4.91
N ASP A 20 -22.52 23.95 5.67
CA ASP A 20 -21.71 22.86 5.12
C ASP A 20 -21.75 21.63 6.02
N THR A 21 -21.83 20.45 5.40
CA THR A 21 -21.96 19.16 6.11
C THR A 21 -20.63 18.44 6.33
N HIS A 22 -19.55 18.92 5.70
CA HIS A 22 -18.26 18.23 5.64
C HIS A 22 -17.11 19.09 6.18
N SER A 23 -17.45 20.10 6.99
CA SER A 23 -16.47 21.03 7.53
C SER A 23 -15.46 20.33 8.44
N HIS A 24 -14.21 20.78 8.33
CA HIS A 24 -13.10 20.22 9.06
C HIS A 24 -12.96 20.78 10.49
N SER A 25 -13.50 21.97 10.77
CA SER A 25 -13.37 22.67 12.06
C SER A 25 -14.60 23.50 12.42
N GLU A 26 -14.66 24.05 13.63
CA GLU A 26 -15.77 24.92 14.07
C GLU A 26 -15.87 26.23 13.27
N CYS A 27 -14.76 26.68 12.68
CA CYS A 27 -14.73 27.82 11.75
C CYS A 27 -14.75 27.39 10.27
N ALA A 28 -14.82 26.09 10.00
CA ALA A 28 -14.75 25.46 8.68
C ALA A 28 -13.49 25.66 7.86
N LEU A 29 -12.53 26.41 8.37
CA LEU A 29 -11.20 26.46 7.78
C LEU A 29 -10.49 25.14 8.01
N ASN A 30 -9.74 24.70 7.00
CA ASN A 30 -8.91 23.50 7.09
C ASN A 30 -7.84 23.66 8.18
N ASN A 31 -8.13 23.19 9.39
CA ASN A 31 -7.14 23.03 10.42
C ASN A 31 -6.59 21.60 10.34
N PRO A 32 -5.31 21.37 9.98
CA PRO A 32 -4.76 20.03 9.85
C PRO A 32 -4.78 19.22 11.18
N LEU A 33 -5.03 19.87 12.32
CA LEU A 33 -5.09 19.25 13.64
C LEU A 33 -6.52 18.86 14.08
N ASP A 34 -7.55 19.51 13.54
CA ASP A 34 -8.95 19.23 13.86
C ASP A 34 -9.68 18.85 12.56
N SER A 35 -10.17 17.62 12.53
CA SER A 35 -10.84 17.08 11.34
C SER A 35 -11.87 16.05 11.79
N SER A 36 -12.65 16.51 12.77
CA SER A 36 -13.73 15.79 13.42
C SER A 36 -14.96 15.61 12.52
N GLY A 37 -15.06 16.38 11.42
CA GLY A 37 -16.17 16.29 10.47
C GLY A 37 -17.46 16.78 11.13
N LYS A 38 -17.61 18.09 11.23
CA LYS A 38 -18.78 18.71 11.84
C LYS A 38 -19.60 19.40 10.76
N SER A 39 -20.93 19.33 10.87
CA SER A 39 -21.78 20.25 10.13
C SER A 39 -21.69 21.62 10.75
N ILE A 40 -21.62 22.67 9.94
CA ILE A 40 -21.58 24.07 10.39
C ILE A 40 -22.72 24.87 9.77
N LEU A 41 -23.15 25.89 10.51
CA LEU A 41 -24.05 26.93 10.03
C LEU A 41 -23.48 28.27 10.52
N ILE A 42 -23.11 29.14 9.60
CA ILE A 42 -22.49 30.44 9.90
C ILE A 42 -23.35 31.54 9.29
N GLY A 43 -23.65 32.57 10.08
CA GLY A 43 -24.39 33.75 9.65
C GLY A 43 -23.46 34.93 9.37
N PHE A 44 -23.75 35.67 8.31
CA PHE A 44 -23.05 36.89 7.90
C PHE A 44 -24.08 38.00 7.73
N ALA A 45 -23.84 39.15 8.36
CA ALA A 45 -24.71 40.32 8.22
C ALA A 45 -24.59 40.96 6.82
N ASP A 46 -23.41 40.86 6.21
CA ASP A 46 -23.09 41.42 4.90
C ASP A 46 -22.73 40.32 3.90
N LEU A 47 -23.09 40.54 2.64
CA LEU A 47 -22.67 39.75 1.49
C LEU A 47 -21.15 39.79 1.33
N HIS A 48 -20.51 40.93 1.60
CA HIS A 48 -19.05 41.05 1.50
C HIS A 48 -18.32 40.06 2.44
N ASP A 49 -18.79 39.93 3.67
CA ASP A 49 -18.23 39.02 4.66
C ASP A 49 -18.46 37.56 4.27
N LEU A 50 -19.66 37.24 3.75
CA LEU A 50 -19.96 35.92 3.20
C LEU A 50 -18.97 35.58 2.07
N LEU A 51 -18.79 36.46 1.09
CA LEU A 51 -17.92 36.20 -0.05
C LEU A 51 -16.47 36.02 0.41
N SER A 52 -15.97 36.90 1.27
CA SER A 52 -14.64 36.80 1.87
C SER A 52 -14.44 35.47 2.57
N TYR A 53 -15.44 35.01 3.31
CA TYR A 53 -15.44 33.71 3.96
C TYR A 53 -15.43 32.56 2.95
N LEU A 54 -16.28 32.57 1.93
CA LEU A 54 -16.34 31.53 0.90
C LEU A 54 -15.01 31.39 0.15
N TYR A 55 -14.39 32.52 -0.22
CA TYR A 55 -13.04 32.53 -0.83
C TYR A 55 -12.02 31.87 0.10
N GLY A 56 -11.99 32.24 1.38
CA GLY A 56 -11.10 31.63 2.36
C GLY A 56 -11.36 30.14 2.56
N PHE A 57 -12.63 29.75 2.66
CA PHE A 57 -13.08 28.38 2.83
C PHE A 57 -12.63 27.49 1.67
N TYR A 58 -12.99 27.84 0.43
CA TYR A 58 -12.65 27.04 -0.75
C TYR A 58 -11.14 27.03 -1.05
N THR A 59 -10.44 28.14 -0.82
CA THR A 59 -8.97 28.18 -0.90
C THR A 59 -8.34 27.22 0.12
N SER A 60 -8.87 27.19 1.34
CA SER A 60 -8.38 26.27 2.39
C SER A 60 -8.58 24.80 2.01
N LEU A 61 -9.64 24.49 1.27
CA LEU A 61 -9.94 23.17 0.71
C LEU A 61 -9.11 22.83 -0.55
N GLN A 62 -8.29 23.76 -1.04
CA GLN A 62 -7.54 23.64 -2.29
C GLN A 62 -8.47 23.40 -3.50
N ILE A 63 -9.67 23.98 -3.46
CA ILE A 63 -10.62 23.97 -4.58
C ILE A 63 -10.26 25.12 -5.51
N ASP A 64 -10.04 24.79 -6.78
CA ASP A 64 -9.84 25.77 -7.82
C ASP A 64 -11.19 26.38 -8.22
N LEU A 65 -11.44 27.62 -7.81
CA LEU A 65 -12.71 28.30 -8.04
C LEU A 65 -13.00 28.52 -9.53
N ASP A 66 -11.97 28.56 -10.39
CA ASP A 66 -12.13 28.79 -11.82
C ASP A 66 -12.61 27.54 -12.57
N SER A 67 -12.42 26.34 -12.02
CA SER A 67 -12.68 25.08 -12.73
C SER A 67 -13.46 24.03 -11.95
N GLN A 68 -13.69 24.22 -10.64
CA GLN A 68 -14.21 23.17 -9.75
C GLN A 68 -15.39 23.62 -8.87
N PHE A 69 -15.99 24.77 -9.17
CA PHE A 69 -17.11 25.31 -8.42
C PHE A 69 -18.30 25.64 -9.33
N GLU A 70 -19.50 25.27 -8.90
CA GLU A 70 -20.75 25.51 -9.60
C GLU A 70 -21.78 26.05 -8.59
N ILE A 71 -22.43 27.17 -8.92
CA ILE A 71 -23.55 27.72 -8.16
C ILE A 71 -24.85 27.31 -8.86
N LEU A 72 -25.68 26.55 -8.16
CA LEU A 72 -27.00 26.17 -8.63
C LEU A 72 -28.07 26.88 -7.79
N PRO A 73 -28.87 27.80 -8.36
CA PRO A 73 -29.99 28.38 -7.64
C PRO A 73 -31.07 27.32 -7.42
N VAL A 74 -31.53 27.18 -6.19
CA VAL A 74 -32.61 26.25 -5.82
C VAL A 74 -33.84 27.06 -5.42
N CYS A 75 -34.91 26.94 -6.20
CA CYS A 75 -36.22 27.46 -5.82
C CYS A 75 -37.05 26.34 -5.19
N ILE A 76 -37.37 26.49 -3.91
CA ILE A 76 -38.26 25.55 -3.20
C ILE A 76 -39.69 26.03 -3.40
N SER A 77 -40.41 25.46 -4.36
CA SER A 77 -41.86 25.61 -4.46
C SER A 77 -42.52 24.54 -3.60
N SER A 78 -43.13 24.93 -2.49
CA SER A 78 -43.94 24.00 -1.70
C SER A 78 -45.13 23.53 -2.54
N LYS A 79 -45.15 22.26 -2.94
CA LYS A 79 -46.29 21.63 -3.63
C LYS A 79 -47.22 20.88 -2.67
N ASP A 80 -46.82 20.75 -1.40
CA ASP A 80 -47.54 20.00 -0.39
C ASP A 80 -47.93 20.94 0.74
N THR A 81 -49.20 20.90 1.15
CA THR A 81 -49.71 21.68 2.30
C THR A 81 -48.78 21.51 3.52
N ASP A 82 -48.39 22.62 4.17
CA ASP A 82 -47.42 22.72 5.30
C ASP A 82 -47.53 21.63 6.38
N LYS A 83 -48.71 21.03 6.53
CA LYS A 83 -49.00 19.95 7.48
C LYS A 83 -48.19 18.68 7.21
N ASP A 84 -47.94 18.30 5.95
CA ASP A 84 -47.22 17.06 5.63
C ASP A 84 -45.70 17.21 5.75
N VAL A 85 -45.13 18.35 5.36
CA VAL A 85 -43.70 18.63 5.54
C VAL A 85 -43.34 18.68 7.03
N THR A 86 -44.15 19.37 7.84
CA THR A 86 -43.92 19.45 9.30
C THR A 86 -43.99 18.07 9.96
N LYS A 87 -44.90 17.21 9.49
CA LYS A 87 -45.03 15.83 9.95
C LYS A 87 -43.85 14.96 9.52
N GLN A 88 -43.36 15.10 8.28
CA GLN A 88 -42.18 14.39 7.79
C GLN A 88 -40.91 14.81 8.52
N ILE A 89 -40.72 16.10 8.77
CA ILE A 89 -39.59 16.63 9.55
C ILE A 89 -39.64 16.13 10.99
N LYS A 90 -40.81 16.18 11.65
CA LYS A 90 -40.98 15.61 12.99
C LYS A 90 -40.69 14.12 13.01
N ASN A 91 -41.21 13.37 12.04
CA ASN A 91 -40.96 11.93 11.93
C ASN A 91 -39.46 11.64 11.72
N TYR A 92 -38.74 12.41 10.91
CA TYR A 92 -37.31 12.27 10.72
C TYR A 92 -36.53 12.46 12.03
N PHE A 93 -36.85 13.48 12.83
CA PHE A 93 -36.18 13.72 14.10
C PHE A 93 -36.59 12.71 15.20
N GLU A 94 -37.82 12.22 15.21
CA GLU A 94 -38.25 11.13 16.10
C GLU A 94 -37.57 9.81 15.72
N ASP A 95 -37.40 9.52 14.42
CA ASP A 95 -36.64 8.36 13.94
C ASP A 95 -35.17 8.44 14.35
N GLN A 96 -34.56 9.63 14.32
CA GLN A 96 -33.20 9.87 14.82
C GLN A 96 -33.10 9.61 16.33
N LYS A 97 -34.08 10.04 17.14
CA LYS A 97 -34.13 9.76 18.59
C LYS A 97 -34.30 8.26 18.89
N LEU A 98 -35.14 7.57 18.13
CA LEU A 98 -35.37 6.11 18.24
C LEU A 98 -34.14 5.29 17.85
N ARG A 99 -33.38 5.74 16.83
CA ARG A 99 -32.10 5.13 16.45
C ARG A 99 -31.02 5.37 17.49
N ASN A 100 -31.00 6.55 18.12
CA ASN A 100 -30.06 6.87 19.21
C ASN A 100 -30.37 6.12 20.53
N THR A 101 -31.62 5.73 20.78
CA THR A 101 -32.01 4.97 21.98
C THR A 101 -31.85 3.45 21.82
N LYS A 102 -31.97 2.91 20.59
CA LYS A 102 -31.69 1.48 20.30
C LYS A 102 -30.22 1.18 20.05
N GLN A 103 -29.38 2.19 19.80
CA GLN A 103 -27.95 2.05 20.02
C GLN A 103 -27.72 1.99 21.53
N LYS A 104 -27.79 0.76 22.08
CA LYS A 104 -27.01 0.37 23.27
C LYS A 104 -25.74 1.19 23.25
N LYS A 105 -25.46 1.90 24.35
CA LYS A 105 -24.20 2.57 24.66
C LYS A 105 -23.01 1.76 24.12
N VAL A 106 -22.70 1.92 22.84
CA VAL A 106 -21.33 1.86 22.38
C VAL A 106 -20.86 3.22 22.85
N SER A 107 -20.48 3.24 24.13
CA SER A 107 -19.43 4.12 24.59
C SER A 107 -18.35 4.01 23.51
N TYR A 108 -18.36 4.91 22.55
CA TYR A 108 -17.13 5.38 21.97
C TYR A 108 -16.44 6.05 23.15
N GLN A 109 -15.84 5.21 24.01
CA GLN A 109 -14.57 5.55 24.61
C GLN A 109 -13.79 6.03 23.41
N TYR A 110 -13.69 7.35 23.29
CA TYR A 110 -12.78 8.02 22.38
C TYR A 110 -11.47 7.28 22.59
N MET A 111 -11.16 6.35 21.70
CA MET A 111 -9.85 5.73 21.71
C MET A 111 -8.95 6.93 21.51
N LYS A 112 -8.18 7.27 22.54
CA LYS A 112 -7.13 8.30 22.57
C LYS A 112 -6.01 7.93 21.59
N VAL A 113 -6.38 7.56 20.38
CA VAL A 113 -5.50 7.10 19.32
C VAL A 113 -5.53 8.23 18.31
N PRO A 114 -4.46 9.04 18.24
CA PRO A 114 -4.37 10.14 17.30
C PRO A 114 -4.78 9.70 15.89
N LYS A 115 -5.50 10.54 15.15
CA LYS A 115 -6.02 10.23 13.80
C LYS A 115 -4.93 9.67 12.87
N PHE A 116 -3.69 10.13 13.01
CA PHE A 116 -2.54 9.57 12.30
C PHE A 116 -2.35 8.06 12.54
N VAL A 117 -2.47 7.60 13.79
CA VAL A 117 -2.33 6.19 14.17
C VAL A 117 -3.52 5.39 13.65
N TYR A 118 -4.73 5.92 13.75
CA TYR A 118 -5.92 5.30 13.15
C TYR A 118 -5.76 5.14 11.63
N MET A 119 -5.39 6.22 10.93
CA MET A 119 -5.22 6.24 9.48
C MET A 119 -4.09 5.31 9.04
N LYS A 120 -2.99 5.26 9.79
CA LYS A 120 -1.89 4.31 9.56
C LYS A 120 -2.39 2.87 9.65
N ASN A 121 -3.15 2.53 10.68
CA ASN A 121 -3.71 1.18 10.87
C ASN A 121 -4.76 0.83 9.81
N TYR A 122 -5.63 1.78 9.47
CA TYR A 122 -6.63 1.64 8.41
C TYR A 122 -5.97 1.40 7.04
N MET A 123 -4.98 2.21 6.67
CA MET A 123 -4.24 2.06 5.42
C MET A 123 -3.42 0.76 5.39
N GLN A 124 -2.85 0.33 6.52
CA GLN A 124 -2.20 -0.98 6.63
C GLN A 124 -3.19 -2.13 6.38
N LYS A 125 -4.40 -2.07 6.96
CA LYS A 125 -5.45 -3.06 6.71
C LYS A 125 -5.87 -3.08 5.23
N ARG A 126 -6.06 -1.91 4.61
CA ARG A 126 -6.38 -1.84 3.17
C ARG A 126 -5.28 -2.39 2.28
N ARG A 127 -4.00 -2.17 2.61
CA ARG A 127 -2.86 -2.72 1.86
C ARG A 127 -2.72 -4.23 1.92
N LYS A 128 -3.41 -4.91 2.86
CA LYS A 128 -3.55 -6.37 2.86
C LYS A 128 -4.48 -6.86 1.75
N ASN A 129 -5.43 -6.02 1.30
CA ASN A 129 -6.27 -6.34 0.14
C ASN A 129 -5.43 -6.21 -1.15
N LYS A 130 -5.34 -7.31 -1.92
CA LYS A 130 -4.54 -7.42 -3.14
C LYS A 130 -4.99 -6.42 -4.22
N GLN A 131 -6.29 -6.23 -4.40
CA GLN A 131 -6.84 -5.29 -5.39
C GLN A 131 -6.47 -3.84 -5.06
N PHE A 132 -6.54 -3.48 -3.77
CA PHE A 132 -6.16 -2.14 -3.32
C PHE A 132 -4.65 -1.88 -3.54
N LYS A 133 -3.82 -2.87 -3.19
CA LYS A 133 -2.36 -2.80 -3.38
C LYS A 133 -1.99 -2.62 -4.86
N GLU A 134 -2.65 -3.36 -5.75
CA GLU A 134 -2.42 -3.27 -7.20
C GLU A 134 -2.86 -1.92 -7.76
N LYS A 135 -4.02 -1.40 -7.33
CA LYS A 135 -4.48 -0.06 -7.69
C LYS A 135 -3.53 1.04 -7.21
N GLU A 136 -3.02 0.94 -5.98
CA GLU A 136 -2.03 1.88 -5.42
C GLU A 136 -0.70 1.84 -6.22
N LEU A 137 -0.24 0.65 -6.60
CA LEU A 137 0.97 0.47 -7.41
C LEU A 137 0.80 1.03 -8.84
N ASN A 138 -0.35 0.79 -9.47
CA ASN A 138 -0.63 1.31 -10.80
C ASN A 138 -0.70 2.84 -10.80
N ALA A 139 -1.41 3.45 -9.84
CA ALA A 139 -1.42 4.90 -9.68
C ALA A 139 0.00 5.48 -9.55
N LYS A 140 0.86 4.87 -8.71
CA LYS A 140 2.27 5.28 -8.59
C LYS A 140 3.06 5.12 -9.89
N ARG A 141 2.82 4.05 -10.67
CA ARG A 141 3.46 3.86 -11.98
C ARG A 141 3.07 4.96 -12.95
N TYR A 142 1.81 5.38 -12.97
CA TYR A 142 1.33 6.48 -13.80
C TYR A 142 1.93 7.82 -13.36
N SER A 143 1.91 8.16 -12.07
CA SER A 143 2.54 9.39 -11.57
C SER A 143 4.04 9.43 -11.87
N ARG A 144 4.72 8.29 -11.83
CA ARG A 144 6.13 8.19 -12.23
C ARG A 144 6.38 8.29 -13.73
N LYS A 145 5.37 8.41 -14.59
CA LYS A 145 5.60 8.77 -15.99
C LYS A 145 5.73 10.29 -16.17
N ASP A 146 5.17 11.07 -15.25
CA ASP A 146 5.29 12.53 -15.25
C ASP A 146 6.72 12.97 -14.84
N LYS A 147 7.31 13.83 -15.67
CA LYS A 147 8.64 14.43 -15.44
C LYS A 147 8.65 15.34 -14.22
N ASN A 148 7.58 16.08 -13.95
CA ASN A 148 7.51 16.98 -12.80
C ASN A 148 7.47 16.18 -11.50
N TYR A 149 6.60 15.17 -11.42
CA TYR A 149 6.59 14.23 -10.29
C TYR A 149 7.96 13.60 -10.02
N ARG A 150 8.70 13.17 -11.06
CA ARG A 150 10.05 12.61 -10.90
C ARG A 150 11.05 13.61 -10.29
N LYS A 151 11.03 14.86 -10.76
CA LYS A 151 11.92 15.92 -10.23
C LYS A 151 11.62 16.20 -8.76
N THR A 152 10.34 16.31 -8.40
CA THR A 152 9.91 16.56 -7.01
C THR A 152 10.21 15.36 -6.10
N GLU A 153 10.00 14.12 -6.56
CA GLU A 153 10.36 12.90 -5.81
C GLU A 153 11.89 12.81 -5.58
N ALA A 154 12.69 13.14 -6.60
CA ALA A 154 14.15 13.14 -6.51
C ALA A 154 14.66 14.22 -5.54
N HIS A 155 14.14 15.43 -5.63
CA HIS A 155 14.48 16.52 -4.70
C HIS A 155 14.12 16.16 -3.26
N ARG A 156 12.92 15.61 -3.03
CA ARG A 156 12.50 15.16 -1.69
C ARG A 156 13.42 14.08 -1.13
N LYS A 157 13.81 13.09 -1.94
CA LYS A 157 14.76 12.05 -1.53
C LYS A 157 16.14 12.61 -1.24
N LYS A 158 16.61 13.57 -2.04
CA LYS A 158 17.89 14.24 -1.81
C LYS A 158 17.86 15.04 -0.49
N SER A 159 16.83 15.85 -0.27
CA SER A 159 16.64 16.59 0.97
C SER A 159 16.55 15.68 2.22
N GLN A 160 15.84 14.54 2.12
CA GLN A 160 15.82 13.55 3.21
C GLN A 160 17.18 12.90 3.45
N ARG A 161 17.95 12.65 2.38
CA ARG A 161 19.32 12.16 2.51
C ARG A 161 20.21 13.23 3.11
N ASP A 162 20.06 14.50 2.80
CA ASP A 162 20.97 15.55 3.26
C ASP A 162 20.65 16.04 4.69
N ASN A 163 19.49 15.66 5.22
CA ASN A 163 19.11 15.95 6.61
C ASN A 163 19.87 15.04 7.61
N SER A 164 20.70 15.65 8.46
CA SER A 164 21.53 14.98 9.46
C SER A 164 20.73 14.17 10.48
N ASP A 165 19.59 14.72 10.91
CA ASP A 165 18.78 14.15 11.99
C ASP A 165 18.05 12.89 11.51
N ILE A 166 17.60 12.91 10.25
CA ILE A 166 17.04 11.73 9.59
C ILE A 166 18.12 10.63 9.47
N ARG A 167 19.34 10.97 9.02
CA ARG A 167 20.46 10.00 8.97
C ARG A 167 20.79 9.42 10.34
N GLN A 168 20.76 10.23 11.39
CA GLN A 168 21.07 9.79 12.75
C GLN A 168 19.98 8.86 13.28
N MET A 169 18.70 9.20 13.07
CA MET A 169 17.58 8.32 13.42
C MET A 169 17.61 6.99 12.65
N GLU A 170 17.93 7.00 11.36
CA GLU A 170 18.07 5.76 10.58
C GLU A 170 19.21 4.89 11.09
N ARG A 171 20.38 5.47 11.39
CA ARG A 171 21.51 4.76 12.01
C ARG A 171 21.13 4.13 13.34
N GLN A 172 20.40 4.84 14.20
CA GLN A 172 19.93 4.29 15.47
C GLN A 172 18.96 3.11 15.26
N ARG A 173 18.04 3.20 14.30
CA ARG A 173 17.14 2.08 13.96
C ARG A 173 17.90 0.87 13.43
N GLU A 174 18.89 1.08 12.57
CA GLU A 174 19.72 0.00 12.04
C GLU A 174 20.52 -0.69 13.14
N LEU A 175 21.12 0.09 14.05
CA LEU A 175 21.83 -0.45 15.21
C LEU A 175 20.90 -1.23 16.14
N ALA A 176 19.68 -0.74 16.37
CA ALA A 176 18.68 -1.45 17.16
C ALA A 176 18.27 -2.77 16.48
N ALA A 177 18.02 -2.76 15.17
CA ALA A 177 17.69 -3.97 14.41
C ALA A 177 18.85 -4.98 14.43
N LYS A 178 20.11 -4.53 14.32
CA LYS A 178 21.30 -5.38 14.46
C LYS A 178 21.43 -5.98 15.86
N ARG A 179 21.16 -5.20 16.91
CA ARG A 179 21.15 -5.69 18.31
C ARG A 179 20.09 -6.76 18.52
N GLU A 180 18.89 -6.56 17.98
CA GLU A 180 17.82 -7.57 18.03
C GLU A 180 18.20 -8.83 17.23
N ALA A 181 18.73 -8.67 16.02
CA ALA A 181 19.17 -9.80 15.20
C ALA A 181 20.28 -10.63 15.87
N ARG A 182 21.20 -9.99 16.63
CA ARG A 182 22.23 -10.68 17.41
C ARG A 182 21.70 -11.55 18.56
N LYS A 183 20.41 -11.48 18.90
CA LYS A 183 19.79 -12.45 19.83
C LYS A 183 19.64 -13.82 19.17
N ASP A 184 19.50 -13.88 17.84
CA ASP A 184 19.47 -15.11 17.08
C ASP A 184 20.88 -15.70 16.95
N GLU A 185 21.02 -16.99 17.27
CA GLU A 185 22.28 -17.72 17.16
C GLU A 185 22.73 -17.85 15.70
N ASN A 186 21.78 -18.06 14.77
CA ASN A 186 22.11 -18.19 13.34
C ASN A 186 22.67 -16.89 12.78
N TYR A 187 22.10 -15.75 13.20
CA TYR A 187 22.60 -14.43 12.81
C TYR A 187 24.01 -14.19 13.36
N ARG A 188 24.28 -14.53 14.62
CA ARG A 188 25.62 -14.42 15.21
C ARG A 188 26.65 -15.28 14.49
N ARG A 189 26.29 -16.52 14.16
CA ARG A 189 27.16 -17.45 13.41
C ARG A 189 27.46 -16.92 12.00
N ALA A 190 26.44 -16.41 11.30
CA ALA A 190 26.62 -15.81 9.97
C ALA A 190 27.42 -14.51 9.99
N GLU A 191 27.29 -13.69 11.05
CA GLU A 191 28.11 -12.48 11.24
C GLU A 191 29.58 -12.86 11.49
N ALA A 192 29.84 -13.86 12.36
CA ALA A 192 31.18 -14.37 12.61
C ALA A 192 31.82 -15.01 11.37
N GLU A 193 31.06 -15.77 10.57
CA GLU A 193 31.52 -16.35 9.31
C GLU A 193 31.87 -15.27 8.27
N LYS A 194 31.07 -14.20 8.17
CA LYS A 194 31.38 -13.05 7.32
C LYS A 194 32.66 -12.34 7.75
N GLU A 195 32.88 -12.20 9.06
CA GLU A 195 34.11 -11.61 9.59
C GLU A 195 35.31 -12.51 9.32
N ALA A 196 35.18 -13.82 9.55
CA ALA A 196 36.23 -14.80 9.25
C ALA A 196 36.61 -14.81 7.76
N ARG A 197 35.65 -14.63 6.84
CA ARG A 197 35.92 -14.52 5.39
C ARG A 197 36.71 -13.28 4.98
N LYS A 198 36.94 -12.30 5.86
CA LYS A 198 37.89 -11.21 5.58
C LYS A 198 39.34 -11.70 5.64
N ASP A 199 39.61 -12.69 6.48
CA ASP A 199 40.91 -13.35 6.53
C ASP A 199 41.14 -14.17 5.24
N GLU A 200 42.32 -14.00 4.65
CA GLU A 200 42.71 -14.69 3.44
C GLU A 200 42.97 -16.18 3.68
N ASN A 201 43.50 -16.54 4.86
CA ASN A 201 43.75 -17.94 5.22
C ASN A 201 42.45 -18.72 5.35
N TYR A 202 41.43 -18.13 6.00
CA TYR A 202 40.10 -18.70 6.08
C TYR A 202 39.47 -18.91 4.69
N ARG A 203 39.61 -17.94 3.78
CA ARG A 203 39.10 -18.07 2.40
C ARG A 203 39.76 -19.21 1.62
N ARG A 204 41.08 -19.38 1.76
CA ARG A 204 41.81 -20.48 1.11
C ARG A 204 41.39 -21.84 1.67
N ALA A 205 41.33 -21.98 3.00
CA ALA A 205 40.88 -23.21 3.65
C ALA A 205 39.42 -23.56 3.28
N GLU A 206 38.52 -22.58 3.21
CA GLU A 206 37.13 -22.78 2.78
C GLU A 206 37.07 -23.25 1.31
N ALA A 207 37.88 -22.67 0.42
CA ALA A 207 37.95 -23.06 -0.99
C ALA A 207 38.53 -24.48 -1.17
N GLU A 208 39.58 -24.82 -0.44
CA GLU A 208 40.20 -26.16 -0.46
C GLU A 208 39.27 -27.23 0.10
N SER A 209 38.55 -26.95 1.19
CA SER A 209 37.53 -27.85 1.74
C SER A 209 36.39 -28.09 0.73
N LYS A 210 35.89 -27.03 0.08
CA LYS A 210 34.87 -27.14 -0.98
C LYS A 210 35.40 -27.94 -2.18
N LYS A 211 36.66 -27.76 -2.55
CA LYS A 211 37.30 -28.53 -3.63
C LYS A 211 37.42 -30.01 -3.27
N SER A 212 37.91 -30.32 -2.06
CA SER A 212 37.98 -31.68 -1.53
C SER A 212 36.61 -32.37 -1.50
N GLN A 213 35.56 -31.68 -1.05
CA GLN A 213 34.19 -32.21 -1.07
C GLN A 213 33.69 -32.48 -2.49
N ARG A 214 34.01 -31.60 -3.45
CA ARG A 214 33.67 -31.80 -4.86
C ARG A 214 34.42 -32.97 -5.47
N ASP A 215 35.66 -33.21 -5.08
CA ASP A 215 36.49 -34.25 -5.67
C ASP A 215 36.31 -35.61 -4.98
N ASN A 216 35.61 -35.64 -3.83
CA ASN A 216 35.30 -36.86 -3.11
C ASN A 216 34.27 -37.73 -3.90
N PRO A 217 34.67 -38.93 -4.37
CA PRO A 217 33.81 -39.77 -5.21
C PRO A 217 32.62 -40.35 -4.44
N ASP A 218 32.75 -40.59 -3.13
CA ASP A 218 31.69 -41.14 -2.29
C ASP A 218 30.60 -40.10 -2.03
N LEU A 219 30.98 -38.84 -1.79
CA LEU A 219 30.02 -37.74 -1.69
C LEU A 219 29.25 -37.56 -3.01
N ARG A 220 29.94 -37.59 -4.15
CA ARG A 220 29.28 -37.56 -5.47
C ARG A 220 28.34 -38.75 -5.70
N ARG A 221 28.70 -39.93 -5.22
CA ARG A 221 27.86 -41.13 -5.35
C ARG A 221 26.60 -41.01 -4.50
N MET A 222 26.73 -40.59 -3.23
CA MET A 222 25.60 -40.35 -2.34
C MET A 222 24.68 -39.24 -2.85
N GLU A 223 25.23 -38.14 -3.37
CA GLU A 223 24.44 -37.05 -3.95
C GLU A 223 23.64 -37.52 -5.17
N ARG A 224 24.27 -38.26 -6.09
CA ARG A 224 23.58 -38.89 -7.23
C ARG A 224 22.46 -39.84 -6.79
N GLN A 225 22.67 -40.61 -5.73
CA GLN A 225 21.66 -41.51 -5.19
C GLN A 225 20.48 -40.74 -4.58
N ARG A 226 20.75 -39.67 -3.80
CA ARG A 226 19.70 -38.80 -3.26
C ARG A 226 18.90 -38.12 -4.36
N GLU A 227 19.58 -37.61 -5.38
CA GLU A 227 18.94 -36.98 -6.53
C GLU A 227 18.06 -37.98 -7.30
N PHE A 228 18.55 -39.22 -7.48
CA PHE A 228 17.77 -40.29 -8.09
C PHE A 228 16.50 -40.61 -7.29
N VAL A 229 16.61 -40.74 -5.98
CA VAL A 229 15.46 -41.00 -5.09
C VAL A 229 14.46 -39.84 -5.15
N ALA A 230 14.93 -38.59 -5.03
CA ALA A 230 14.08 -37.41 -5.10
C ALA A 230 13.36 -37.30 -6.46
N LYS A 231 14.05 -37.57 -7.58
CA LYS A 231 13.45 -37.63 -8.92
C LYS A 231 12.43 -38.76 -9.03
N ARG A 232 12.71 -39.94 -8.46
CA ARG A 232 11.79 -41.07 -8.45
C ARG A 232 10.51 -40.75 -7.66
N GLU A 233 10.62 -40.07 -6.53
CA GLU A 233 9.49 -39.61 -5.74
C GLU A 233 8.69 -38.51 -6.44
N ALA A 234 9.36 -37.50 -7.00
CA ALA A 234 8.72 -36.44 -7.77
C ALA A 234 7.91 -37.02 -8.95
N ARG A 235 8.42 -38.06 -9.63
CA ARG A 235 7.72 -38.78 -10.70
C ARG A 235 6.51 -39.59 -10.25
N LYS A 236 6.22 -39.75 -8.96
CA LYS A 236 4.93 -40.28 -8.51
C LYS A 236 3.80 -39.25 -8.73
N ASN A 237 4.13 -37.97 -8.81
CA ASN A 237 3.18 -36.91 -9.11
C ASN A 237 2.95 -36.80 -10.64
N GLU A 238 1.69 -36.93 -11.07
CA GLU A 238 1.29 -36.86 -12.49
C GLU A 238 1.57 -35.48 -13.13
N ASP A 239 1.48 -34.38 -12.36
CA ASP A 239 1.76 -33.04 -12.89
C ASP A 239 3.26 -32.85 -13.16
N PHE A 240 4.11 -33.46 -12.33
CA PHE A 240 5.56 -33.50 -12.56
C PHE A 240 5.88 -34.32 -13.82
N LYS A 241 5.22 -35.47 -14.04
CA LYS A 241 5.41 -36.25 -15.28
C LYS A 241 5.03 -35.44 -16.53
N LYS A 242 3.89 -34.74 -16.50
CA LYS A 242 3.43 -33.91 -17.63
C LYS A 242 4.40 -32.78 -17.94
N THR A 243 4.89 -32.08 -16.92
CA THR A 243 5.86 -30.98 -17.08
C THR A 243 7.23 -31.49 -17.53
N GLU A 244 7.71 -32.61 -16.99
CA GLU A 244 8.96 -33.26 -17.44
C GLU A 244 8.87 -33.70 -18.91
N LEU A 245 7.75 -34.29 -19.33
CA LEU A 245 7.51 -34.68 -20.72
C LEU A 245 7.42 -33.47 -21.65
N ALA A 246 6.75 -32.40 -21.25
CA ALA A 246 6.68 -31.16 -22.02
C ALA A 246 8.07 -30.56 -22.21
N ALA A 247 8.88 -30.46 -21.15
CA ALA A 247 10.26 -29.97 -21.22
C ALA A 247 11.13 -30.82 -22.16
N LYS A 248 11.02 -32.15 -22.08
CA LYS A 248 11.73 -33.06 -23.01
C LYS A 248 11.28 -32.87 -24.47
N ARG A 249 10.00 -32.62 -24.71
CA ARG A 249 9.49 -32.32 -26.05
C ARG A 249 10.04 -31.00 -26.58
N GLU A 250 10.11 -29.96 -25.75
CA GLU A 250 10.71 -28.67 -26.13
C GLU A 250 12.19 -28.80 -26.46
N VAL A 251 12.97 -29.51 -25.64
CA VAL A 251 14.41 -29.74 -25.91
C VAL A 251 14.61 -30.51 -27.22
N ARG A 252 13.72 -31.47 -27.55
CA ARG A 252 13.75 -32.19 -28.83
C ARG A 252 13.36 -31.34 -30.04
N LYS A 253 12.85 -30.13 -29.87
CA LYS A 253 12.67 -29.20 -31.00
C LYS A 253 14.00 -28.59 -31.43
N ASP A 254 15.00 -28.52 -30.55
CA ASP A 254 16.33 -28.04 -30.91
C ASP A 254 16.99 -29.00 -31.92
N LYS A 255 17.46 -28.44 -33.04
CA LYS A 255 18.11 -29.17 -34.13
C LYS A 255 19.46 -29.73 -33.69
N ASN A 256 20.19 -29.02 -32.82
CA ASN A 256 21.47 -29.45 -32.30
C ASN A 256 21.30 -30.65 -31.36
N TYR A 257 20.28 -30.60 -30.50
CA TYR A 257 19.95 -31.72 -29.62
C TYR A 257 19.56 -32.97 -30.41
N ARG A 258 18.72 -32.84 -31.46
CA ARG A 258 18.33 -33.97 -32.32
C ARG A 258 19.52 -34.61 -33.02
N ARG A 259 20.47 -33.80 -33.48
CA ARG A 259 21.70 -34.29 -34.13
C ARG A 259 22.57 -35.07 -33.15
N ALA A 260 22.82 -34.52 -31.96
CA ALA A 260 23.58 -35.19 -30.91
C ALA A 260 22.89 -36.49 -30.41
N GLU A 261 21.57 -36.50 -30.28
CA GLU A 261 20.79 -37.70 -29.91
C GLU A 261 20.90 -38.78 -30.99
N ALA A 262 20.89 -38.42 -32.28
CA ALA A 262 21.07 -39.35 -33.39
C ALA A 262 22.50 -39.91 -33.45
N GLU A 263 23.52 -39.07 -33.24
CA GLU A 263 24.93 -39.48 -33.20
C GLU A 263 25.22 -40.41 -32.03
N SER A 264 24.68 -40.13 -30.84
CA SER A 264 24.81 -41.01 -29.67
C SER A 264 24.11 -42.37 -29.87
N LYS A 265 22.91 -42.40 -30.48
CA LYS A 265 22.22 -43.65 -30.80
C LYS A 265 22.93 -44.45 -31.89
N LYS A 266 23.60 -43.75 -32.82
CA LYS A 266 24.41 -44.39 -33.86
C LYS A 266 25.67 -45.01 -33.24
N SER A 267 26.38 -44.30 -32.37
CA SER A 267 27.58 -44.86 -31.70
C SER A 267 27.26 -46.07 -30.81
N GLN A 268 26.10 -46.09 -30.16
CA GLN A 268 25.63 -47.25 -29.38
C GLN A 268 25.25 -48.47 -30.23
N ARG A 269 24.94 -48.27 -31.52
CA ARG A 269 24.69 -49.37 -32.46
C ARG A 269 25.98 -49.87 -33.10
N ASP A 270 26.92 -48.97 -33.33
CA ASP A 270 28.18 -49.26 -34.02
C ASP A 270 29.24 -49.89 -33.09
N ASN A 271 29.13 -49.69 -31.76
CA ASN A 271 29.88 -50.43 -30.73
C ASN A 271 28.92 -51.01 -29.68
N PRO A 272 28.35 -52.20 -29.92
CA PRO A 272 27.66 -52.95 -28.89
C PRO A 272 28.71 -53.70 -28.04
N ASP A 273 29.07 -53.14 -26.89
CA ASP A 273 29.60 -53.94 -25.77
C ASP A 273 28.46 -54.71 -25.09
#